data_AF-A0A1A8JHH2-F1
#
_entry.id   AF-A0A1A8JHH2-F1
#
_cell.length_a   1.000
_cell.length_b   1.000
_cell.length_c   1.000
_cell.angle_alpha   90.00
_cell.angle_beta   90.00
_cell.angle_gamma   90.00
#
_symmetry.space_group_name_H-M   'P 1'
#
loop_
_entity.id
_entity.type
_entity.pdbx_description
1 polymer ?
#
loop_
_entity_poly.entity_id
_entity_poly.type
_entity_poly.pdbx_seq_one_letter_code
_entity_poly.pdbx_strand_id
1 'polypeptide(L)' 'FLATGDSFSTIGFNYRVGRSTVGEIAGDDVSQAIWDVLQPEYKPEPTMEDWNAIEEGFRERWNFPNCIGAL' A
#
# COMPACT_ATOMS: atom_id res chain seq x y z
N PHE A 1 -12.35 -8.23 -2.82
CA PHE A 1 -10.92 -7.93 -2.98
C PHE A 1 -10.48 -6.81 -2.04
N LEU A 2 -10.83 -5.53 -2.27
CA LEU A 2 -10.39 -4.40 -1.42
C LEU A 2 -11.20 -4.22 -0.12
N ALA A 3 -12.54 -4.29 -0.17
CA ALA A 3 -13.39 -4.13 1.03
C ALA A 3 -14.00 -5.44 1.54
N THR A 4 -14.34 -6.35 0.63
CA THR A 4 -15.10 -7.58 0.92
C THR A 4 -14.26 -8.85 0.92
N GLY A 5 -12.97 -8.79 0.57
CA GLY A 5 -12.11 -9.98 0.45
C GLY A 5 -12.46 -10.94 -0.70
N ASP A 6 -13.50 -10.64 -1.50
CA ASP A 6 -13.94 -11.50 -2.60
C ASP A 6 -12.89 -11.67 -3.72
N SER A 7 -12.92 -12.81 -4.41
CA SER A 7 -11.97 -13.18 -5.46
C SER A 7 -12.33 -12.55 -6.82
N PHE A 8 -11.33 -12.31 -7.68
CA PHE A 8 -11.57 -11.82 -9.05
C PHE A 8 -12.44 -12.77 -9.88
N SER A 9 -12.38 -14.07 -9.59
CA SER A 9 -13.22 -15.08 -10.25
C SER A 9 -14.70 -14.91 -9.89
N THR A 10 -15.01 -14.66 -8.61
CA THR A 10 -16.39 -14.43 -8.14
C THR A 10 -16.95 -13.14 -8.73
N ILE A 11 -16.15 -12.07 -8.72
CA ILE A 11 -16.53 -10.76 -9.28
C ILE A 11 -16.77 -10.89 -10.79
N GLY A 12 -15.88 -11.56 -11.51
CA GLY A 12 -16.05 -11.83 -12.95
C GLY A 12 -17.32 -12.62 -13.24
N PHE A 13 -17.65 -13.63 -12.42
CA PHE A 13 -18.90 -14.38 -12.56
C PHE A 13 -20.14 -13.50 -12.32
N ASN A 14 -20.16 -12.71 -11.26
CA ASN A 14 -21.29 -11.86 -10.88
C ASN A 14 -21.59 -10.78 -11.92
N TYR A 15 -20.56 -10.16 -12.48
CA TYR A 15 -20.69 -9.08 -13.45
C TYR A 15 -20.59 -9.55 -14.91
N ARG A 16 -20.41 -10.86 -15.15
CA ARG A 16 -20.22 -11.48 -16.47
C ARG A 16 -19.05 -10.87 -17.25
N VAL A 17 -17.97 -10.59 -16.54
CA VAL A 17 -16.73 -10.00 -17.07
C VAL A 17 -15.61 -11.03 -16.97
N GLY A 18 -14.69 -11.01 -17.94
CA GLY A 18 -13.50 -11.86 -17.93
C GLY A 18 -12.63 -11.58 -16.70
N ARG A 19 -12.00 -12.63 -16.15
CA ARG A 19 -11.13 -12.51 -14.97
C ARG A 19 -9.97 -11.52 -15.17
N SER A 20 -9.41 -11.46 -16.38
CA SER A 20 -8.34 -10.50 -16.73
C SER A 20 -8.82 -9.06 -16.61
N THR A 21 -9.97 -8.74 -17.21
CA THR A 21 -10.57 -7.40 -17.15
C THR A 21 -10.95 -6.99 -15.73
N VAL A 22 -11.41 -7.93 -14.89
CA VAL A 22 -11.63 -7.64 -13.46
C VAL A 22 -10.31 -7.34 -12.75
N GLY A 23 -9.23 -8.05 -13.10
CA GLY A 23 -7.89 -7.81 -12.58
C GLY A 23 -7.35 -6.44 -12.97
N GLU A 24 -7.47 -6.05 -14.23
CA GLU A 24 -7.07 -4.71 -14.73
C GLU A 24 -7.84 -3.61 -13.98
N ILE A 25 -9.16 -3.71 -13.92
CA ILE A 25 -10.00 -2.68 -13.29
C ILE A 25 -9.72 -2.60 -11.77
N ALA A 26 -9.82 -3.73 -11.06
CA ALA A 26 -9.74 -3.71 -9.59
C ALA A 26 -8.30 -3.65 -9.07
N GLY A 27 -7.38 -4.33 -9.74
CA GLY A 27 -5.98 -4.43 -9.37
C GLY A 27 -5.18 -3.21 -9.77
N ASP A 28 -5.30 -2.77 -11.03
CA ASP A 28 -4.48 -1.67 -11.54
C ASP A 28 -5.22 -0.34 -11.41
N ASP A 29 -6.34 -0.15 -12.13
CA ASP A 29 -6.99 1.17 -12.24
C ASP A 29 -7.48 1.70 -10.89
N VAL A 30 -8.28 0.90 -10.17
CA VAL A 30 -8.89 1.34 -8.90
C VAL A 30 -7.85 1.46 -7.79
N SER A 31 -6.92 0.51 -7.68
CA SER A 31 -5.90 0.57 -6.62
C SER A 31 -4.93 1.73 -6.87
N GLN A 32 -4.57 2.02 -8.12
CA GLN A 32 -3.74 3.17 -8.46
C GLN A 32 -4.46 4.48 -8.16
N ALA A 33 -5.74 4.61 -8.54
CA ALA A 33 -6.51 5.83 -8.23
C ALA A 33 -6.64 6.07 -6.73
N ILE A 34 -6.81 5.01 -5.92
CA ILE A 34 -6.83 5.12 -4.46
C ILE A 34 -5.45 5.54 -3.95
N TRP A 35 -4.38 4.93 -4.47
CA TRP A 35 -3.01 5.27 -4.10
C TRP A 35 -2.70 6.74 -4.39
N ASP A 36 -3.02 7.23 -5.59
CA ASP A 36 -2.72 8.61 -6.00
C ASP A 36 -3.41 9.67 -5.12
N VAL A 37 -4.59 9.34 -4.59
CA VAL A 37 -5.35 10.25 -3.71
C VAL A 37 -4.90 10.14 -2.25
N LEU A 38 -4.67 8.92 -1.74
CA LEU A 38 -4.38 8.69 -0.33
C LEU A 38 -2.89 8.75 0.02
N GLN A 39 -1.99 8.43 -0.91
CA GLN A 39 -0.56 8.44 -0.66
C GLN A 39 -0.06 9.81 -0.18
N PRO A 40 -0.47 10.95 -0.74
CA PRO A 40 -0.02 12.26 -0.26
C PRO A 40 -0.49 12.60 1.15
N GLU A 41 -1.67 12.12 1.55
CA GLU A 41 -2.25 12.40 2.87
C GLU A 41 -1.66 11.50 3.96
N TYR A 42 -1.49 10.21 3.66
CA TYR A 42 -1.12 9.20 4.67
C TYR A 42 0.35 8.79 4.63
N LYS A 43 1.05 9.05 3.53
CA LYS A 43 2.47 8.73 3.36
C LYS A 43 3.19 9.88 2.64
N PRO A 44 3.26 11.07 3.26
CA PRO A 44 4.10 12.14 2.76
C PRO A 44 5.55 11.67 2.64
N GLU A 45 6.31 12.25 1.72
CA GLU A 45 7.73 11.93 1.59
C GLU A 45 8.46 12.29 2.90
N PRO A 46 9.06 11.31 3.59
CA PRO A 46 9.75 11.57 4.85
C PRO A 46 10.96 12.46 4.61
N THR A 47 11.10 13.47 5.45
CA THR A 47 12.24 14.38 5.46
C THR A 47 13.47 13.71 6.08
N MET A 48 14.67 14.29 5.91
CA MET A 48 15.88 13.81 6.60
C MET A 48 15.72 13.77 8.12
N GLU A 49 14.91 14.67 8.70
CA GLU A 49 14.62 14.68 10.13
C GLU A 49 13.76 13.47 10.53
N ASP A 50 12.76 13.11 9.72
CA ASP A 50 11.94 11.93 9.94
C ASP A 50 12.77 10.64 9.89
N TRP A 51 13.72 10.55 8.95
CA TRP A 51 14.65 9.42 8.87
C TRP A 51 15.54 9.30 10.10
N ASN A 52 16.04 10.42 10.63
CA ASN A 52 16.84 10.43 11.85
C ASN A 52 16.00 10.03 13.07
N ALA A 53 14.74 10.47 13.17
CA ALA A 53 13.84 10.08 14.26
C ALA A 53 13.50 8.57 14.21
N ILE A 54 13.35 8.00 13.01
CA ILE A 54 13.16 6.57 12.81
C ILE A 54 14.41 5.80 13.26
N GLU A 55 15.61 6.23 12.83
CA GLU A 55 16.89 5.63 13.25
C GLU A 55 17.04 5.61 14.76
N GLU A 56 16.78 6.75 15.40
CA GLU A 56 16.86 6.89 16.84
C GLU A 56 15.85 5.98 17.55
N GLY A 57 14.61 5.89 17.05
CA GLY A 57 13.60 4.99 17.60
C GLY A 57 13.98 3.50 17.51
N PHE A 58 14.57 3.07 16.41
CA PHE A 58 15.09 1.70 16.27
C PHE A 58 16.34 1.46 17.12
N ARG A 59 17.24 2.44 17.20
CA ARG A 59 18.44 2.39 18.03
C ARG A 59 18.10 2.29 19.51
N GLU A 60 17.16 3.08 20.01
CA GLU A 60 16.80 3.07 21.44
C GLU A 60 16.01 1.83 21.86
N ARG A 61 15.06 1.39 21.02
CA ARG A 61 14.17 0.26 21.37
C ARG A 61 14.79 -1.10 21.12
N TRP A 62 15.63 -1.21 20.09
CA TRP A 62 16.13 -2.50 19.60
C TRP A 62 17.67 -2.55 19.54
N ASN A 63 18.37 -1.49 19.95
CA ASN A 63 19.82 -1.37 19.83
C ASN A 63 20.33 -1.62 18.40
N PHE A 64 19.52 -1.22 17.41
CA PHE A 64 19.80 -1.40 15.99
C PHE A 64 20.09 -0.04 15.34
N PRO A 65 21.34 0.46 15.41
CA PRO A 65 21.71 1.75 14.82
C PRO A 65 21.67 1.70 13.29
N ASN A 66 21.37 2.83 12.67
CA ASN A 66 21.20 3.03 11.22
C ASN A 66 19.98 2.35 10.58
N CYS A 67 18.98 1.89 11.35
CA CYS A 67 17.72 1.43 10.75
C CYS A 67 16.84 2.62 10.40
N ILE A 68 16.93 3.04 9.14
CA ILE A 68 16.05 4.05 8.54
C ILE A 68 14.82 3.40 7.90
N GLY A 69 14.31 2.30 8.45
CA GLY A 69 13.10 1.63 7.96
C GLY A 69 13.24 0.11 7.86
N ALA A 70 12.13 -0.58 8.11
CA ALA A 70 11.97 -1.99 7.79
C ALA A 70 11.30 -2.10 6.41
N LEU A 71 11.98 -2.78 5.48
CA LEU A 71 11.43 -3.19 4.18
C LEU A 71 10.25 -4.16 4.36
#